data_AF-A0A1R3GIJ5-F1
#
_entry.id   AF-A0A1R3GIJ5-F1
#
_cell.length_a   1.000
_cell.length_b   1.000
_cell.length_c   1.000
_cell.angle_alpha   90.00
_cell.angle_beta   90.00
_cell.angle_gamma   90.00
#
_symmetry.space_group_name_H-M   'P 1'
#
loop_
_entity.id
_entity.type
_entity.pdbx_description
1 polymer ?
#
loop_
_entity_poly.entity_id
_entity_poly.type
_entity_poly.pdbx_seq_one_letter_code
_entity_poly.pdbx_strand_id
1 'polypeptide(L)'
;MARRADAFIALPGGYGTMEELLEMITWSQLGFHQKPVGVLNVDGYYDCLLGLFDKGVEEGFIEASARNIVISAMNAQDLFLKMEEYVAERERVAPAPSQRWNNDCNNYDTNG
;
A
#
# COMPACT_ATOMS: atom_id res chain seq x y z
N MET A 1 4.09 -7.14 -14.12
CA MET A 1 3.79 -8.42 -13.44
C MET A 1 2.44 -8.42 -12.73
N ALA A 2 2.01 -7.30 -12.14
CA ALA A 2 0.88 -7.24 -11.21
C ALA A 2 -0.49 -7.76 -11.67
N ARG A 3 -0.82 -7.77 -12.96
CA ARG A 3 -2.17 -8.17 -13.43
C ARG A 3 -2.49 -9.66 -13.25
N ARG A 4 -1.48 -10.53 -13.17
CA ARG A 4 -1.66 -12.00 -13.10
C ARG A 4 -1.23 -12.63 -11.78
N ALA A 5 -0.71 -11.83 -10.86
CA ALA A 5 -0.29 -12.31 -9.54
C ALA A 5 -1.40 -12.04 -8.53
N ASP A 6 -1.57 -12.90 -7.53
CA ASP A 6 -2.49 -12.64 -6.40
C ASP A 6 -1.75 -12.06 -5.19
N ALA A 7 -0.43 -12.17 -5.19
CA ALA A 7 0.48 -11.72 -4.14
C ALA A 7 1.87 -11.46 -4.72
N PHE A 8 2.70 -10.70 -4.00
CA PHE A 8 4.11 -10.49 -4.33
C PHE A 8 4.98 -10.94 -3.17
N ILE A 9 6.08 -11.65 -3.46
CA ILE A 9 7.06 -12.07 -2.46
C ILE A 9 8.45 -11.71 -2.96
N ALA A 10 9.20 -10.96 -2.16
CA ALA A 10 10.62 -10.72 -2.38
C ALA A 10 11.46 -11.69 -1.54
N LEU A 11 12.40 -12.38 -2.22
CA LEU A 11 13.46 -13.17 -1.61
C LEU A 11 14.75 -12.32 -1.53
N PRO A 12 15.71 -12.65 -0.65
CA PRO A 12 17.00 -11.96 -0.60
C PRO A 12 17.63 -11.79 -1.99
N GLY A 13 17.97 -10.55 -2.32
CA GLY A 13 18.36 -10.16 -3.68
C GLY A 13 18.94 -8.76 -3.72
N GLY A 14 19.59 -8.42 -4.84
CA GLY A 14 20.24 -7.13 -5.04
C GLY A 14 19.27 -6.00 -5.40
N TYR A 15 19.82 -4.96 -6.03
CA TYR A 15 19.06 -3.75 -6.37
C TYR A 15 17.82 -3.99 -7.22
N GLY A 16 17.86 -4.93 -8.17
CA GLY A 16 16.70 -5.25 -9.01
C GLY A 16 15.50 -5.71 -8.18
N THR A 17 15.71 -6.65 -7.25
CA THR A 17 14.65 -7.14 -6.36
C THR A 17 14.12 -6.05 -5.44
N MET A 18 15.00 -5.15 -4.98
CA MET A 18 14.61 -4.05 -4.10
C MET A 18 13.78 -3.00 -4.83
N GLU A 19 14.15 -2.69 -6.07
CA GLU A 19 13.42 -1.76 -6.93
C GLU A 19 12.01 -2.30 -7.24
N GLU A 20 11.89 -3.57 -7.64
CA GLU A 20 10.60 -4.21 -7.87
C GLU A 20 9.73 -4.27 -6.60
N LEU A 21 10.33 -4.55 -5.43
CA LEU A 21 9.64 -4.55 -4.15
C LEU A 21 9.07 -3.17 -3.80
N LEU A 22 9.88 -2.12 -3.90
CA LEU A 22 9.47 -0.74 -3.60
C LEU A 22 8.40 -0.25 -4.58
N GLU A 23 8.45 -0.67 -5.84
CA GLU A 23 7.40 -0.38 -6.82
C GLU A 23 6.06 -0.97 -6.38
N MET A 24 6.03 -2.25 -5.97
CA MET A 24 4.78 -2.89 -5.51
C MET A 24 4.24 -2.29 -4.21
N ILE A 25 5.13 -1.88 -3.29
CA ILE A 25 4.72 -1.13 -2.09
C ILE A 25 4.05 0.19 -2.48
N THR A 26 4.67 0.94 -3.39
CA THR A 26 4.16 2.24 -3.86
C THR A 26 2.81 2.07 -4.56
N TRP A 27 2.63 1.05 -5.39
CA TRP A 27 1.36 0.78 -6.07
C TRP A 27 0.25 0.38 -5.10
N SER A 28 0.58 -0.37 -4.05
CA SER A 28 -0.35 -0.65 -2.96
C SER A 28 -0.75 0.63 -2.23
N GLN A 29 0.22 1.49 -1.92
CA GLN A 29 -0.02 2.78 -1.24
C GLN A 29 -0.90 3.72 -2.08
N LEU A 30 -0.68 3.77 -3.41
CA LEU A 30 -1.50 4.56 -4.34
C LEU A 30 -2.87 3.92 -4.64
N GLY A 31 -3.15 2.72 -4.12
CA GLY A 31 -4.41 2.03 -4.31
C GLY A 31 -4.60 1.37 -5.69
N PHE A 32 -3.53 1.18 -6.47
CA PHE A 32 -3.59 0.47 -7.75
C PHE A 32 -3.82 -1.03 -7.59
N HIS A 33 -3.47 -1.60 -6.43
CA HIS A 33 -3.85 -2.95 -6.04
C HIS A 33 -4.00 -3.07 -4.53
N GLN A 34 -4.57 -4.20 -4.08
CA GLN A 34 -4.75 -4.55 -2.68
C GLN A 34 -4.11 -5.90 -2.33
N LYS A 35 -3.21 -6.37 -3.19
CA LYS A 35 -2.52 -7.66 -3.07
C LYS A 35 -1.45 -7.57 -1.98
N PRO A 36 -1.29 -8.62 -1.15
CA PRO A 36 -0.27 -8.64 -0.11
C PRO A 36 1.14 -8.58 -0.72
N VAL A 37 2.02 -7.82 -0.06
CA VAL A 37 3.44 -7.70 -0.42
C VAL A 37 4.27 -8.28 0.73
N GLY A 38 4.88 -9.43 0.48
CA GLY A 38 5.67 -10.18 1.45
C GLY A 38 7.17 -10.06 1.21
N VAL A 39 7.96 -10.06 2.29
CA VAL A 39 9.41 -10.24 2.26
C VAL A 39 9.79 -11.46 3.08
N LEU A 40 10.55 -12.38 2.49
CA LEU A 40 11.11 -13.51 3.21
C LEU A 40 12.44 -13.08 3.84
N ASN A 41 12.41 -12.80 5.14
CA ASN A 41 13.52 -12.26 5.90
C ASN A 41 14.46 -13.35 6.42
N VAL A 42 15.12 -14.05 5.49
CA VAL A 42 16.10 -15.10 5.81
C VAL A 42 17.32 -14.47 6.49
N ASP A 43 17.72 -15.00 7.64
CA ASP A 43 18.88 -14.56 8.43
C ASP A 43 18.94 -13.04 8.70
N GLY A 44 17.79 -12.37 8.74
CA GLY A 44 17.71 -10.91 8.98
C GLY A 44 18.11 -10.04 7.79
N TYR A 45 18.16 -10.60 6.56
CA TYR A 45 18.57 -9.87 5.35
C TYR A 45 17.86 -8.52 5.15
N TYR A 46 16.56 -8.46 5.48
CA TYR A 46 15.72 -7.27 5.33
C TYR A 46 15.60 -6.42 6.59
N ASP A 47 16.28 -6.75 7.69
CA ASP A 47 16.16 -6.02 8.97
C ASP A 47 16.44 -4.52 8.81
N CYS A 48 17.52 -4.17 8.11
CA CYS A 48 17.88 -2.77 7.84
C CYS A 48 16.82 -2.06 6.99
N LEU A 49 16.22 -2.74 6.02
CA LEU A 49 15.19 -2.16 5.15
C LEU A 49 13.88 -1.95 5.90
N LEU A 50 13.47 -2.93 6.71
CA LEU A 50 12.29 -2.82 7.56
C LEU A 50 12.49 -1.72 8.61
N GLY A 51 13.68 -1.63 9.21
CA GLY A 51 14.04 -0.55 10.12
C GLY A 51 14.04 0.83 9.45
N LEU A 52 14.40 0.93 8.15
CA LEU A 52 14.26 2.16 7.38
C LEU A 52 12.78 2.56 7.23
N PHE A 53 11.89 1.60 7.00
CA PHE A 53 10.45 1.88 6.94
C PHE A 53 9.90 2.32 8.29
N ASP A 54 10.29 1.66 9.38
CA ASP A 54 9.91 2.06 10.73
C ASP A 54 10.38 3.49 11.03
N LYS A 55 11.62 3.83 10.65
CA LYS A 55 12.13 5.19 10.79
C LYS A 55 11.35 6.20 9.94
N GLY A 56 10.96 5.82 8.72
CA GLY A 56 10.11 6.64 7.87
C GLY A 56 8.76 6.95 8.50
N VAL A 57 8.19 6.01 9.27
CA VAL A 57 6.98 6.24 10.06
C VAL A 57 7.23 7.21 11.21
N GLU A 58 8.30 7.00 11.98
CA GLU A 58 8.66 7.88 13.10
C GLU A 58 8.85 9.33 12.68
N GLU A 59 9.49 9.56 11.52
CA GLU A 59 9.75 10.89 10.98
C GLU A 59 8.56 11.48 10.20
N GLY A 60 7.46 10.74 10.07
CA GLY A 60 6.24 11.20 9.39
C GLY A 60 6.30 11.20 7.86
N PHE A 61 7.25 10.49 7.26
CA PHE A 61 7.32 10.30 5.81
C PHE A 61 6.46 9.13 5.31
N ILE A 62 6.17 8.15 6.18
CA ILE A 62 5.33 7.00 5.88
C ILE A 62 4.17 6.99 6.87
N GLU A 63 2.94 6.91 6.36
CA GLU A 63 1.76 6.74 7.22
C GLU A 63 1.81 5.38 7.91
N ALA A 64 1.34 5.30 9.16
CA ALA A 64 1.33 4.06 9.93
C ALA A 64 0.55 2.93 9.23
N SER A 65 -0.53 3.27 8.51
CA SER A 65 -1.30 2.34 7.68
C SER A 65 -0.49 1.82 6.48
N ALA A 66 0.30 2.68 5.82
CA ALA A 66 1.15 2.30 4.71
C ALA A 66 2.30 1.36 5.14
N ARG A 67 2.75 1.45 6.40
CA ARG A 67 3.75 0.53 6.95
C ARG A 67 3.26 -0.92 7.01
N ASN A 68 1.96 -1.13 7.17
CA ASN A 68 1.33 -2.45 7.24
C ASN A 68 1.23 -3.14 5.86
N ILE A 69 1.55 -2.45 4.76
CA ILE A 69 1.58 -3.03 3.40
C ILE A 69 2.61 -4.15 3.30
N VAL A 70 3.76 -4.01 3.98
CA VAL A 70 4.87 -4.97 3.91
C VAL A 70 4.76 -5.99 5.04
N ILE A 71 4.55 -7.24 4.67
CA ILE A 71 4.49 -8.39 5.57
C ILE A 71 5.86 -9.07 5.57
N SER A 72 6.40 -9.40 6.75
CA SER A 72 7.66 -10.14 6.84
C SER A 72 7.54 -11.40 7.70
N ALA A 73 8.31 -12.42 7.33
CA ALA A 73 8.54 -13.61 8.15
C ALA A 73 9.89 -14.23 7.82
N MET A 74 10.44 -15.03 8.74
CA MET A 74 11.75 -15.68 8.59
C MET A 74 11.69 -16.97 7.75
N ASN A 75 10.50 -17.56 7.60
CA ASN A 75 10.28 -18.77 6.82
C ASN A 75 9.03 -18.63 5.95
N ALA A 76 8.95 -19.46 4.90
CA ALA A 76 7.91 -19.37 3.89
C ALA A 76 6.52 -19.67 4.47
N GLN A 77 6.41 -20.65 5.37
CA GLN A 77 5.13 -21.08 5.93
C GLN A 77 4.46 -19.95 6.71
N ASP A 78 5.20 -19.30 7.61
CA ASP A 78 4.71 -18.15 8.38
C ASP A 78 4.39 -16.96 7.47
N LEU A 79 5.17 -16.76 6.41
CA LEU A 79 4.90 -15.70 5.43
C LEU A 79 3.56 -15.94 4.73
N PHE A 80 3.32 -17.15 4.25
CA PHE A 80 2.06 -17.50 3.58
C PHE A 80 0.85 -17.31 4.50
N LEU A 81 0.92 -17.79 5.74
CA LEU A 81 -0.17 -17.61 6.72
C LEU A 81 -0.50 -16.13 6.94
N LYS A 82 0.52 -15.30 7.17
CA LYS A 82 0.32 -13.85 7.35
C LYS A 82 -0.24 -13.17 6.10
N MET A 83 0.15 -13.63 4.92
CA MET A 83 -0.33 -13.08 3.65
C MET A 83 -1.77 -13.50 3.33
N GLU A 84 -2.22 -14.68 3.76
CA GLU A 84 -3.62 -15.11 3.65
C GLU A 84 -4.54 -14.32 4.60
N GLU A 85 -4.04 -13.98 5.78
CA GLU A 85 -4.76 -13.15 6.76
C GLU A 85 -4.76 -11.65 6.43
N TYR A 86 -3.98 -11.24 5.42
CA TYR A 86 -3.83 -9.83 5.08
C TYR A 86 -5.13 -9.21 4.59
N VAL A 87 -5.52 -8.11 5.23
CA VAL A 87 -6.62 -7.24 4.79
C VAL A 87 -6.06 -5.86 4.52
N ALA A 88 -6.16 -5.41 3.27
CA ALA A 88 -5.73 -4.07 2.91
C ALA A 88 -6.56 -3.02 3.68
N GLU A 89 -5.88 -2.19 4.47
CA GLU A 89 -6.49 -1.04 5.13
C GLU A 89 -6.90 -0.03 4.05
N ARG A 90 -8.18 -0.04 3.66
CA ARG A 90 -8.75 1.05 2.87
C ARG A 90 -8.74 2.31 3.72
N GLU A 91 -7.78 3.20 3.50
CA GLU A 91 -8.06 4.60 3.74
C GLU A 91 -9.14 5.03 2.75
N ARG A 92 -10.22 5.60 3.28
CA ARG A 92 -11.17 6.36 2.48
C ARG A 92 -10.37 7.50 1.83
N VAL A 93 -9.90 7.30 0.60
CA VAL A 93 -9.65 8.43 -0.31
C VAL A 93 -10.92 9.28 -0.22
N ALA A 94 -10.73 10.56 0.13
CA ALA A 94 -11.75 11.52 0.55
C ALA A 94 -13.16 11.25 -0.02
N PRO A 95 -14.24 11.51 0.75
CA PRO A 95 -15.60 11.36 0.23
C PRO A 95 -15.69 12.06 -1.13
N ALA A 96 -16.31 11.38 -2.11
CA ALA A 96 -16.52 11.91 -3.45
C ALA A 96 -16.87 13.40 -3.36
N PRO A 97 -16.28 14.27 -4.22
CA PRO A 97 -16.45 15.70 -4.09
C PRO A 97 -17.93 15.97 -3.94
N SER A 98 -18.31 16.54 -2.78
CA SER A 98 -19.70 16.83 -2.45
C SER A 98 -20.33 17.44 -3.70
N GLN A 99 -21.41 16.84 -4.22
CA GLN A 99 -22.20 17.43 -5.27
C GLN A 99 -22.73 18.77 -4.76
N ARG A 100 -21.92 19.81 -4.91
CA ARG A 100 -22.19 21.19 -4.56
C ARG A 100 -22.00 22.09 -5.80
N TRP A 101 -22.13 21.48 -6.97
CA TRP A 101 -22.18 22.12 -8.28
C TRP A 101 -23.45 21.64 -8.99
N ASN A 102 -24.60 22.03 -8.45
CA ASN A 102 -25.89 22.10 -9.15
C ASN A 102 -26.84 22.85 -8.22
N ASN A 103 -26.97 24.17 -8.43
CA ASN A 103 -28.22 24.94 -8.23
C ASN A 103 -28.10 26.45 -8.50
N ASP A 104 -26.99 26.96 -9.07
CA ASP A 104 -26.91 28.39 -9.45
C ASP A 104 -27.35 28.68 -10.91
N CYS A 105 -28.11 27.77 -11.53
CA CYS A 105 -28.71 28.01 -12.84
C CYS A 105 -30.21 27.76 -12.80
N ASN A 106 -30.98 28.59 -12.07
CA ASN A 106 -32.41 28.80 -12.31
C ASN A 106 -32.96 29.97 -11.47
N ASN A 107 -32.43 31.18 -11.68
CA ASN A 107 -33.08 32.38 -11.15
C ASN A 107 -32.86 33.59 -12.06
N TYR A 108 -33.31 33.46 -13.31
CA TYR A 108 -33.85 34.57 -14.09
C TYR A 108 -34.99 33.99 -14.90
N ASP A 109 -36.19 34.04 -14.32
CA ASP A 109 -37.44 34.38 -15.00
C ASP A 109 -38.60 34.11 -14.03
N THR A 110 -39.13 35.20 -13.47
CA THR A 110 -40.56 35.55 -13.34
C THR A 110 -40.78 36.35 -12.05
N ASN A 111 -40.92 37.67 -12.19
CA ASN A 111 -41.91 38.50 -11.48
C ASN A 111 -41.78 39.97 -11.94
N GLY A 112 -42.78 40.46 -12.68
CA GLY A 112 -42.99 41.88 -12.96
C GLY A 112 -43.16 42.22 -14.43
#